data_AF-A0A9D8A4E6-F1
#
_entry.id   AF-A0A9D8A4E6-F1
#
_cell.length_a   1.000
_cell.length_b   1.000
_cell.length_c   1.000
_cell.angle_alpha   90.00
_cell.angle_beta   90.00
_cell.angle_gamma   90.00
#
_symmetry.space_group_name_H-M   'P 1'
#
loop_
_entity.id
_entity.type
_entity.pdbx_description
1 polymer ?
#
loop_
_entity_poly.entity_id
_entity_poly.type
_entity_poly.pdbx_seq_one_letter_code
_entity_poly.pdbx_strand_id
1 'polypeptide(L)'
;MFEQAFKTIDQVLRNDAGVSSELDYTEQTSWILFLRYLDELESSKADQAELQGQSYDFILDEAHRWNAWAMPKTADGKLDHNVIMTGEDLIQFVNADLFPYLGSFKQKADNP
;
A
#
# COMPACT_ATOMS: atom_id res chain seq x y z
N MET A 1 6.14 -18.98 -10.46
CA MET A 1 6.24 -18.48 -9.07
C MET A 1 5.23 -17.35 -8.82
N PHE A 2 5.15 -16.32 -9.67
CA PHE A 2 4.12 -15.26 -9.60
C PHE A 2 2.68 -15.75 -9.79
N GLU A 3 2.41 -16.65 -10.75
CA GLU A 3 1.04 -17.19 -10.97
C GLU A 3 0.43 -17.82 -9.72
N GLN A 4 1.25 -18.42 -8.85
CA GLN A 4 0.76 -19.09 -7.66
C GLN A 4 0.43 -18.08 -6.56
N ALA A 5 1.17 -16.98 -6.47
CA ALA A 5 0.86 -15.87 -5.58
C ALA A 5 -0.45 -15.18 -6.00
N PHE A 6 -0.61 -14.86 -7.30
CA PHE A 6 -1.85 -14.31 -7.84
C PHE A 6 -3.03 -15.25 -7.64
N LYS A 7 -2.89 -16.56 -7.92
CA LYS A 7 -3.95 -17.54 -7.66
C LYS A 7 -4.34 -17.64 -6.18
N THR A 8 -3.37 -17.49 -5.26
CA THR A 8 -3.65 -17.53 -3.82
C THR A 8 -4.38 -16.26 -3.38
N ILE A 9 -3.95 -15.09 -3.89
CA ILE A 9 -4.61 -13.80 -3.67
C ILE A 9 -6.05 -13.83 -4.21
N ASP A 10 -6.25 -14.28 -5.46
CA ASP A 10 -7.55 -14.55 -6.08
C ASP A 10 -8.43 -15.42 -5.18
N GLN A 11 -7.88 -16.53 -4.68
CA GLN A 11 -8.63 -17.50 -3.89
C GLN A 11 -9.04 -16.97 -2.51
N VAL A 12 -8.20 -16.16 -1.86
CA VAL A 12 -8.52 -15.54 -0.57
C VAL A 12 -9.60 -14.47 -0.75
N LEU A 13 -9.47 -13.63 -1.78
CA LEU A 13 -10.36 -12.50 -2.03
C LEU A 13 -11.72 -12.91 -2.61
N ARG A 14 -11.80 -14.00 -3.37
CA ARG A 14 -13.09 -14.53 -3.90
C ARG A 14 -14.00 -15.08 -2.80
N ASN A 15 -13.46 -15.34 -1.60
CA ASN A 15 -14.22 -15.78 -0.43
C ASN A 15 -14.65 -14.59 0.48
N ASP A 16 -14.33 -13.35 0.10
CA ASP A 16 -14.76 -12.17 0.83
C ASP A 16 -16.23 -11.84 0.55
N ALA A 17 -17.01 -11.62 1.61
CA ALA A 17 -18.46 -11.41 1.55
C ALA A 17 -18.88 -10.13 0.82
N GLY A 18 -17.94 -9.21 0.54
CA GLY A 18 -18.18 -7.94 -0.16
C GLY A 18 -18.01 -7.98 -1.69
N VAL A 19 -17.52 -9.08 -2.28
CA VAL A 19 -17.21 -9.17 -3.72
C VAL A 19 -18.33 -9.92 -4.45
N SER A 20 -19.23 -9.17 -5.11
CA SER A 20 -20.38 -9.76 -5.81
C SER A 20 -20.13 -10.07 -7.30
N SER A 21 -19.07 -9.49 -7.91
CA SER A 21 -18.71 -9.71 -9.31
C SER A 21 -17.20 -9.72 -9.58
N GLU A 22 -16.78 -10.29 -10.71
CA GLU A 22 -15.36 -10.30 -11.17
C GLU A 22 -14.82 -8.88 -11.49
N LEU A 23 -15.71 -7.91 -11.70
CA LEU A 23 -15.33 -6.52 -11.93
C LEU A 23 -14.93 -5.83 -10.61
N ASP A 24 -15.70 -6.08 -9.54
CA ASP A 24 -15.40 -5.60 -8.19
C ASP A 24 -14.02 -6.11 -7.71
N TYR A 25 -13.65 -7.32 -8.13
CA TYR A 25 -12.37 -7.95 -7.82
C TYR A 25 -11.17 -7.19 -8.40
N THR A 26 -11.27 -6.76 -9.66
CA THR A 26 -10.17 -6.05 -10.34
C THR A 26 -9.93 -4.69 -9.69
N GLU A 27 -11.00 -3.97 -9.35
CA GLU A 27 -10.90 -2.67 -8.70
C GLU A 27 -10.32 -2.77 -7.28
N GLN A 28 -10.75 -3.75 -6.49
CA GLN A 28 -10.25 -3.95 -5.11
C GLN A 28 -8.79 -4.40 -5.04
N THR A 29 -8.27 -5.08 -6.06
CA THR A 29 -6.86 -5.51 -6.10
C THR A 29 -5.94 -4.47 -6.75
N SER A 30 -6.46 -3.68 -7.69
CA SER A 30 -5.64 -2.73 -8.47
C SER A 30 -4.97 -1.67 -7.60
N TRP A 31 -5.69 -1.09 -6.64
CA TRP A 31 -5.11 -0.03 -5.79
C TRP A 31 -4.03 -0.59 -4.84
N ILE A 32 -4.21 -1.80 -4.32
CA ILE A 32 -3.25 -2.48 -3.47
C ILE A 32 -1.95 -2.74 -4.25
N LEU A 33 -2.07 -3.31 -5.45
CA LEU A 33 -0.92 -3.56 -6.33
C LEU A 33 -0.21 -2.27 -6.73
N PHE A 34 -0.97 -1.22 -7.02
CA PHE A 34 -0.41 0.09 -7.33
C PHE A 34 0.41 0.67 -6.18
N LEU A 35 -0.12 0.67 -4.95
CA LEU A 35 0.61 1.18 -3.79
C LEU A 35 1.84 0.34 -3.46
N ARG A 36 1.77 -0.99 -3.65
CA ARG A 36 2.94 -1.85 -3.50
C ARG A 36 4.03 -1.53 -4.52
N TYR A 37 3.64 -1.36 -5.78
CA TYR A 37 4.58 -0.99 -6.83
C TYR A 37 5.20 0.39 -6.59
N LEU A 38 4.39 1.36 -6.15
CA LEU A 38 4.87 2.70 -5.81
C LEU A 38 5.93 2.64 -4.69
N ASP A 39 5.69 1.91 -3.61
CA ASP A 39 6.65 1.72 -2.52
C ASP A 39 7.99 1.15 -3.02
N GLU A 40 7.95 0.11 -3.86
CA GLU A 40 9.16 -0.49 -4.44
C GLU A 40 9.91 0.50 -5.35
N LEU A 41 9.18 1.29 -6.15
CA LEU A 41 9.76 2.32 -7.01
C LEU A 41 10.42 3.44 -6.19
N GLU A 42 9.74 3.93 -5.15
CA GLU A 42 10.27 4.99 -4.27
C GLU A 42 11.49 4.50 -3.49
N SER A 43 11.49 3.27 -2.97
CA SER A 43 12.64 2.67 -2.31
C SER A 43 13.85 2.62 -3.24
N SER A 44 13.67 2.18 -4.50
CA SER A 44 14.77 2.13 -5.45
C SER A 44 15.34 3.52 -5.78
N LYS A 45 14.49 4.55 -5.85
CA LYS A 45 14.94 5.93 -6.05
C LYS A 45 15.65 6.50 -4.82
N ALA A 46 15.15 6.19 -3.62
CA ALA A 46 15.79 6.58 -2.37
C ALA A 46 17.20 5.99 -2.24
N ASP A 47 17.35 4.69 -2.53
CA ASP A 47 18.66 4.01 -2.55
C ASP A 47 19.61 4.67 -3.55
N GLN A 48 19.12 5.03 -4.75
CA GLN A 48 19.92 5.71 -5.76
C GLN A 48 20.36 7.11 -5.33
N ALA A 49 19.48 7.86 -4.66
CA ALA A 49 19.79 9.19 -4.13
C ALA A 49 20.83 9.08 -3.01
N GLU A 50 20.67 8.13 -2.09
CA GLU A 50 21.63 7.88 -1.00
C GLU A 50 23.03 7.57 -1.55
N LEU A 51 23.13 6.68 -2.55
CA LEU A 51 24.40 6.36 -3.22
C LEU A 51 25.04 7.57 -3.92
N GLN A 52 24.24 8.56 -4.32
CA GLN A 52 24.69 9.82 -4.90
C GLN A 52 24.94 10.91 -3.86
N GLY A 53 24.71 10.63 -2.57
CA GLY A 53 24.80 11.62 -1.49
C GLY A 53 23.71 12.69 -1.55
N GLN A 54 22.56 12.38 -2.17
CA GLN A 54 21.40 13.25 -2.30
C GLN A 54 20.28 12.81 -1.36
N SER A 55 19.45 13.76 -0.94
CA SER A 55 18.19 13.47 -0.25
C SER A 55 17.11 13.06 -1.25
N TYR A 56 16.22 12.15 -0.86
CA TYR A 56 15.05 11.78 -1.63
C TYR A 56 13.77 12.14 -0.87
N ASP A 57 12.92 12.95 -1.50
CA ASP A 57 11.61 13.30 -0.97
C ASP A 57 10.57 12.33 -1.55
N PHE A 58 9.94 11.55 -0.67
CA PHE A 58 8.92 10.60 -1.05
C PHE A 58 7.61 11.29 -1.44
N ILE A 59 6.85 10.65 -2.32
CA ILE A 59 5.52 11.11 -2.75
C ILE A 59 4.53 10.98 -1.60
N LEU A 60 4.57 9.84 -0.89
CA LEU A 60 3.70 9.60 0.27
C LEU A 60 4.41 9.92 1.59
N ASP A 61 3.67 10.48 2.52
CA ASP A 61 4.08 10.66 3.90
C ASP A 61 4.31 9.30 4.56
N GLU A 62 5.23 9.26 5.53
CA GLU A 62 5.71 8.01 6.13
C GLU A 62 4.58 7.08 6.62
N ALA A 63 3.54 7.65 7.24
CA ALA A 63 2.39 6.91 7.75
C ALA A 63 1.55 6.21 6.65
N HIS A 64 1.59 6.71 5.42
CA HIS A 64 0.78 6.20 4.30
C HIS A 64 1.57 5.29 3.35
N ARG A 65 2.89 5.16 3.56
CA ARG A 65 3.74 4.23 2.80
C ARG A 65 3.39 2.78 3.13
N TRP A 66 3.60 1.88 2.17
CA TRP A 66 3.21 0.47 2.28
C TRP A 66 3.75 -0.20 3.55
N ASN A 67 5.02 0.06 3.88
CA ASN A 67 5.67 -0.57 5.03
C ASN A 67 5.19 -0.03 6.38
N ALA A 68 4.42 1.06 6.44
CA ALA A 68 3.90 1.58 7.71
C ALA A 68 2.61 0.86 8.17
N TRP A 69 1.75 0.47 7.22
CA TRP A 69 0.42 -0.07 7.54
C TRP A 69 0.17 -1.47 6.95
N ALA A 70 0.63 -1.74 5.72
CA ALA A 70 0.31 -2.99 5.02
C ALA A 70 1.23 -4.14 5.43
N MET A 71 2.50 -3.84 5.71
CA MET A 71 3.48 -4.83 6.16
C MET A 71 4.52 -4.20 7.10
N PRO A 72 4.12 -3.73 8.29
CA PRO A 72 5.06 -3.16 9.26
C PRO A 72 6.07 -4.19 9.70
N LYS A 73 7.35 -3.83 9.63
CA LYS A 73 8.47 -4.70 10.00
C LYS A 73 9.25 -4.13 11.16
N THR A 74 9.67 -4.99 12.07
CA THR A 74 10.65 -4.66 13.11
C THR A 74 12.02 -4.42 12.49
N ALA A 75 12.96 -3.89 13.28
CA ALA A 75 14.36 -3.70 12.86
C ALA A 75 15.02 -5.00 12.34
N ASP A 76 14.55 -6.16 12.80
CA ASP A 76 15.02 -7.48 12.37
C ASP A 76 14.35 -7.98 11.06
N GLY A 77 13.52 -7.14 10.42
CA GLY A 77 12.82 -7.45 9.17
C GLY A 77 11.60 -8.38 9.33
N LYS A 78 11.19 -8.70 10.56
CA LYS A 78 10.01 -9.53 10.84
C LYS A 78 8.76 -8.68 10.95
N LEU A 79 7.60 -9.27 10.66
CA LEU A 79 6.31 -8.60 10.83
C LEU A 79 6.15 -8.11 12.29
N ASP A 80 5.87 -6.83 12.46
CA ASP A 80 5.63 -6.25 13.79
C ASP A 80 4.17 -6.46 14.20
N HIS A 81 3.94 -7.51 14.99
CA HIS A 81 2.63 -7.86 15.50
C HIS A 81 2.04 -6.84 16.48
N ASN A 82 2.83 -5.89 16.98
CA ASN A 82 2.32 -4.86 17.89
C ASN A 82 1.72 -3.65 17.16
N VAL A 83 2.08 -3.47 15.88
CA VAL A 83 1.69 -2.30 15.08
C VAL A 83 0.80 -2.69 13.90
N ILE A 84 0.87 -3.94 13.45
CA ILE A 84 0.05 -4.42 12.34
C ILE A 84 -1.44 -4.23 12.61
N MET A 85 -2.12 -3.58 11.67
CA MET A 85 -3.57 -3.44 11.67
C MET A 85 -4.19 -4.64 10.96
N THR A 86 -5.23 -5.23 11.53
CA THR A 86 -5.96 -6.35 10.94
C THR A 86 -7.45 -6.32 11.25
N GLY A 87 -8.30 -6.44 10.22
CA GLY A 87 -9.75 -6.43 10.40
C GLY A 87 -10.29 -5.01 10.51
N GLU A 88 -11.00 -4.69 11.59
CA GLU A 88 -11.76 -3.43 11.72
C GLU A 88 -10.85 -2.19 11.76
N ASP A 89 -9.71 -2.26 12.44
CA ASP A 89 -8.73 -1.17 12.51
C ASP A 89 -8.12 -0.84 11.15
N LEU A 90 -7.79 -1.86 10.34
CA LEU A 90 -7.30 -1.70 8.99
C LEU A 90 -8.37 -1.10 8.08
N ILE A 91 -9.61 -1.59 8.18
CA ILE A 91 -10.75 -1.04 7.42
C ILE A 91 -10.97 0.43 7.79
N GLN A 92 -10.89 0.78 9.07
CA GLN A 92 -11.02 2.15 9.54
C GLN A 92 -9.89 3.03 8.99
N PHE A 93 -8.64 2.59 9.08
CA PHE A 93 -7.50 3.31 8.54
C PHE A 93 -7.64 3.56 7.02
N VAL A 94 -7.96 2.52 6.25
CA VAL A 94 -8.09 2.63 4.79
C VAL A 94 -9.17 3.64 4.41
N ASN A 95 -10.35 3.55 5.05
CA ASN A 95 -11.50 4.38 4.69
C ASN A 95 -11.44 5.81 5.23
N ALA A 96 -10.96 5.99 6.46
CA ALA A 96 -11.01 7.27 7.17
C ALA A 96 -9.71 8.09 7.05
N ASP A 97 -8.60 7.46 6.66
CA ASP A 97 -7.28 8.11 6.59
C ASP A 97 -6.64 7.95 5.21
N LEU A 98 -6.29 6.73 4.79
CA LEU A 98 -5.51 6.49 3.57
C LEU A 98 -6.19 7.01 2.30
N PHE A 99 -7.45 6.67 2.05
CA PHE A 99 -8.16 7.14 0.87
C PHE A 99 -8.40 8.66 0.86
N PRO A 100 -8.85 9.29 1.96
CA PRO A 100 -8.89 10.74 2.06
C PRO A 100 -7.53 11.41 1.79
N TYR A 101 -6.43 10.86 2.32
CA TYR A 101 -5.08 11.33 2.08
C TYR A 101 -4.70 11.28 0.60
N LEU A 102 -4.88 10.12 -0.05
CA LEU A 102 -4.61 9.95 -1.48
C LEU A 102 -5.49 10.87 -2.34
N GLY A 103 -6.75 11.08 -1.95
CA GLY A 103 -7.67 12.00 -2.61
C GLY A 103 -7.22 13.47 -2.55
N SER A 104 -6.45 13.86 -1.53
CA SER A 104 -5.94 15.23 -1.38
C SER A 104 -4.90 15.62 -2.45
N PHE A 105 -4.21 14.65 -3.06
CA PHE A 105 -3.24 14.93 -4.14
C PHE A 105 -3.90 15.58 -5.35
N LYS A 106 -5.16 15.24 -5.66
CA LYS A 106 -5.91 15.89 -6.73
C LYS A 106 -6.11 17.38 -6.46
N GLN A 107 -6.41 17.73 -5.21
CA GLN A 107 -6.61 19.13 -4.81
C GLN A 107 -5.30 19.94 -4.86
N LYS A 108 -4.17 19.31 -4.53
CA LYS A 108 -2.85 19.93 -4.63
C LYS A 108 -2.38 20.09 -6.08
N ALA A 109 -2.74 19.17 -6.97
CA ALA A 109 -2.39 19.25 -8.38
C ALA A 109 -3.20 20.32 -9.14
N ASP A 110 -4.45 20.54 -8.76
CA ASP A 110 -5.36 21.51 -9.39
C ASP A 110 -5.15 22.96 -8.88
N ASN A 111 -4.32 23.18 -7.85
CA ASN A 111 -4.05 24.49 -7.26
C ASN A 111 -2.53 24.71 -7.10
N PRO A 112 -1.84 25.20 -8.15
CA PRO A 112 -0.38 25.39 -8.17
C PRO A 112 0.14 26.50 -7.25
#